data_AF-A0A0A7V674-F1
#
_entry.id   AF-A0A0A7V674-F1
#
_cell.length_a   1.000
_cell.length_b   1.000
_cell.length_c   1.000
_cell.angle_alpha   90.00
_cell.angle_beta   90.00
_cell.angle_gamma   90.00
#
_symmetry.space_group_name_H-M   'P 1'
#
loop_
_entity.id
_entity.type
_entity.pdbx_description
1 polymer ?
#
loop_
_entity_poly.entity_id
_entity_poly.type
_entity_poly.pdbx_seq_one_letter_code
_entity_poly.pdbx_strand_id
1 'polypeptide(L)'
;MQDPNPLPWGAQDRFQAHFIVRKQAEKSVDLTARTILKTSGHFGSKKVTKVEWQGGKIADTLNADTVLNDLIAQQSVDDATITIDPTSKGVRIYGKWKNSFEFNVSKVQFEIFDKIAGHIKSF
;
A
#
# COMPACT_ATOMS: atom_id res chain seq x y z
N MET A 1 1.01 -19.13 -32.27
CA MET A 1 2.30 -18.90 -32.95
C MET A 1 3.17 -18.12 -31.97
N GLN A 2 4.29 -18.71 -31.55
CA GLN A 2 5.21 -18.13 -30.58
C GLN A 2 6.26 -17.31 -31.35
N ASP A 3 6.61 -16.12 -30.87
CA ASP A 3 7.55 -15.23 -31.55
C ASP A 3 8.95 -15.89 -31.67
N PRO A 4 9.50 -16.07 -32.89
CA PRO A 4 10.81 -16.68 -33.10
C PRO A 4 11.97 -15.83 -32.61
N ASN A 5 11.74 -14.55 -32.26
CA ASN A 5 12.77 -13.64 -31.81
C ASN A 5 12.27 -12.84 -30.59
N PRO A 6 12.03 -13.50 -29.44
CA PRO A 6 11.55 -12.81 -28.26
C PRO A 6 12.56 -11.73 -27.88
N LEU A 7 12.12 -10.47 -27.87
CA LEU A 7 12.92 -9.37 -27.32
C LEU A 7 13.40 -9.79 -25.92
N PRO A 8 14.67 -9.57 -25.57
CA PRO A 8 15.21 -9.93 -24.27
C PRO A 8 14.65 -8.92 -23.27
N TRP A 9 13.39 -9.09 -22.89
CA TRP A 9 12.87 -8.56 -21.65
C TRP A 9 13.58 -9.35 -20.54
N GLY A 10 14.87 -9.04 -20.31
CA GLY A 10 15.56 -9.43 -19.10
C GLY A 10 14.73 -9.00 -17.89
N ALA A 11 14.98 -9.60 -16.73
CA ALA A 11 14.22 -9.27 -15.52
C ALA A 11 14.21 -7.74 -15.31
N GLN A 12 13.07 -7.10 -15.57
CA GLN A 12 12.95 -5.65 -15.46
C GLN A 12 13.06 -5.28 -13.98
N ASP A 13 13.91 -4.29 -13.66
CA ASP A 13 14.07 -3.84 -12.28
C ASP A 13 12.74 -3.41 -11.68
N ARG A 14 12.50 -3.86 -10.44
CA ARG A 14 11.29 -3.55 -9.67
C ARG A 14 11.67 -2.81 -8.41
N PHE A 15 10.93 -1.74 -8.13
CA PHE A 15 11.15 -0.85 -7.01
C PHE A 15 9.91 -0.81 -6.13
N GLN A 16 10.11 -0.60 -4.83
CA GLN A 16 9.04 -0.45 -3.86
C GLN A 16 9.47 0.57 -2.81
N ALA A 17 8.61 1.54 -2.53
CA ALA A 17 8.85 2.53 -1.49
C ALA A 17 8.39 1.96 -0.15
N HIS A 18 9.25 2.04 0.87
CA HIS A 18 8.98 1.59 2.23
C HIS A 18 9.06 2.78 3.17
N PHE A 19 7.95 3.10 3.82
CA PHE A 19 7.92 4.06 4.92
C PHE A 19 8.12 3.31 6.24
N ILE A 20 9.14 3.67 7.03
CA ILE A 20 9.51 2.91 8.23
C ILE A 20 9.22 3.72 9.48
N VAL A 21 8.26 3.24 10.27
CA VAL A 21 7.96 3.78 11.60
C VAL A 21 8.81 3.04 12.63
N ARG A 22 9.76 3.75 13.24
CA ARG A 22 10.64 3.20 14.29
C ARG A 22 9.89 3.04 15.60
N LYS A 23 9.18 1.92 15.73
CA LYS A 23 8.46 1.51 16.93
C LYS A 23 8.69 0.03 17.18
N GLN A 24 9.02 -0.35 18.41
CA GLN A 24 9.05 -1.76 18.82
C GLN A 24 7.62 -2.26 18.96
N ALA A 25 7.25 -3.25 18.15
CA ALA A 25 5.94 -3.87 18.21
C ALA A 25 6.03 -5.12 19.11
N GLU A 26 5.58 -5.01 20.36
CA GLU A 26 5.54 -6.17 21.28
C GLU A 26 4.65 -7.30 20.74
N LYS A 27 3.54 -6.94 20.09
CA LYS A 27 2.63 -7.85 19.39
C LYS A 27 2.57 -7.50 17.91
N SER A 28 3.53 -8.00 17.15
CA SER A 28 3.65 -7.74 15.70
C SER A 28 2.36 -8.03 14.92
N VAL A 29 1.64 -9.10 15.28
CA VAL A 29 0.40 -9.49 14.59
C VAL A 29 -0.69 -8.40 14.68
N ASP A 30 -0.80 -7.71 15.81
CA ASP A 30 -1.81 -6.66 16.00
C ASP A 30 -1.58 -5.44 15.07
N LEU A 31 -0.34 -5.21 14.65
CA LEU A 31 0.09 -4.13 13.76
C LEU A 31 0.22 -4.55 12.29
N THR A 32 -0.19 -5.77 11.93
CA THR A 32 -0.20 -6.22 10.54
C THR A 32 -1.53 -5.88 9.89
N ALA A 33 -1.55 -5.19 8.75
CA ALA A 33 -2.78 -4.94 8.03
C ALA A 33 -2.54 -4.71 6.54
N ARG A 34 -3.58 -4.92 5.73
CA ARG A 34 -3.57 -4.58 4.30
C ARG A 34 -4.91 -4.07 3.85
N THR A 35 -4.88 -3.24 2.82
CA THR A 35 -6.08 -2.80 2.11
C THR A 35 -6.72 -3.94 1.31
N ILE A 36 -8.04 -3.96 1.30
CA ILE A 36 -8.94 -4.74 0.45
C ILE A 36 -9.80 -3.72 -0.29
N LEU A 37 -9.60 -3.65 -1.61
CA LEU A 37 -10.20 -2.64 -2.45
C LEU A 37 -11.42 -3.21 -3.17
N LYS A 38 -12.55 -2.52 -3.08
CA LYS A 38 -13.65 -2.72 -4.04
C LYS A 38 -13.44 -1.75 -5.18
N THR A 39 -13.61 -2.24 -6.39
CA THR A 39 -13.33 -1.46 -7.60
C THR A 39 -14.45 -1.59 -8.61
N SER A 40 -14.68 -0.56 -9.41
CA SER A 40 -15.58 -0.59 -10.57
C SER A 40 -14.83 -0.29 -11.87
N GLY A 41 -15.40 -0.67 -13.00
CA GLY A 41 -14.78 -0.52 -14.32
C GLY A 41 -13.84 -1.67 -14.71
N HIS A 42 -13.17 -1.53 -15.86
CA HIS A 42 -12.33 -2.59 -16.45
C HIS A 42 -10.99 -2.02 -16.92
N PHE A 43 -9.94 -2.86 -16.88
CA PHE A 43 -8.59 -2.50 -17.36
C PHE A 43 -8.08 -1.19 -16.73
N GLY A 44 -7.58 -0.25 -17.55
CA GLY A 44 -7.02 1.02 -17.11
C GLY A 44 -8.03 2.06 -16.61
N SER A 45 -9.35 1.81 -16.76
CA SER A 45 -10.39 2.70 -16.21
C SER A 45 -10.88 2.25 -14.83
N LYS A 46 -10.26 1.22 -14.25
CA LYS A 46 -10.64 0.70 -12.94
C LYS A 46 -10.43 1.75 -11.85
N LYS A 47 -11.47 2.04 -11.09
CA LYS A 47 -11.45 3.00 -9.97
C LYS A 47 -11.77 2.32 -8.66
N VAL A 48 -11.18 2.80 -7.57
CA VAL A 48 -11.50 2.35 -6.21
C VAL A 48 -12.83 2.97 -5.80
N THR A 49 -13.75 2.15 -5.30
CA THR A 49 -15.06 2.60 -4.80
C THR A 49 -15.18 2.44 -3.29
N LYS A 50 -14.41 1.53 -2.70
CA LYS A 50 -14.34 1.35 -1.25
C LYS A 50 -12.97 0.83 -0.85
N VAL A 51 -12.47 1.33 0.27
CA VAL A 51 -11.28 0.86 0.96
C VAL A 51 -11.73 0.18 2.25
N GLU A 52 -11.30 -1.05 2.46
CA GLU A 52 -11.44 -1.77 3.72
C GLU A 52 -10.05 -2.22 4.13
N TRP A 53 -9.74 -2.23 5.43
CA TRP A 53 -8.52 -2.78 5.98
C TRP A 53 -8.81 -4.14 6.62
N GLN A 54 -7.93 -5.10 6.40
CA GLN A 54 -7.96 -6.41 7.03
C GLN A 54 -6.61 -6.75 7.65
N GLY A 55 -6.62 -7.40 8.81
CA GLY A 55 -5.42 -7.80 9.53
C GLY A 55 -5.67 -7.85 11.03
N GLY A 56 -4.63 -7.54 11.79
CA GLY A 56 -4.71 -7.34 13.24
C GLY A 56 -5.51 -6.11 13.62
N LYS A 57 -5.55 -5.82 14.91
CA LYS A 57 -6.36 -4.74 15.52
C LYS A 57 -6.14 -3.35 14.90
N ILE A 58 -4.96 -3.04 14.36
CA ILE A 58 -4.74 -1.76 13.67
C ILE A 58 -5.70 -1.57 12.48
N ALA A 59 -6.17 -2.66 11.86
CA ALA A 59 -7.13 -2.60 10.78
C ALA A 59 -8.45 -1.94 11.21
N ASP A 60 -8.92 -2.17 12.44
CA ASP A 60 -10.14 -1.56 12.96
C ASP A 60 -9.97 -0.05 13.13
N THR A 61 -8.81 0.38 13.65
CA THR A 61 -8.45 1.81 13.76
C THR A 61 -8.41 2.48 12.39
N LEU A 62 -7.80 1.82 11.40
CA LEU A 62 -7.69 2.35 10.03
C LEU A 62 -9.04 2.37 9.30
N ASN A 63 -9.90 1.38 9.54
CA ASN A 63 -11.28 1.36 9.01
C ASN A 63 -12.14 2.48 9.59
N ALA A 64 -11.90 2.89 10.84
CA ALA A 64 -12.63 3.98 11.49
C ALA A 64 -12.22 5.38 11.00
N ASP A 65 -11.03 5.53 10.39
CA ASP A 65 -10.57 6.80 9.84
C ASP A 65 -11.14 7.04 8.43
N THR A 66 -12.30 7.70 8.37
CA THR A 66 -12.97 8.02 7.10
C THR A 66 -12.15 8.94 6.22
N VAL A 67 -11.42 9.90 6.80
CA VAL A 67 -10.59 10.86 6.05
C VAL A 67 -9.44 10.15 5.36
N LEU A 68 -8.75 9.24 6.06
CA LEU A 68 -7.72 8.40 5.47
C LEU A 68 -8.29 7.54 4.33
N ASN A 69 -9.42 6.88 4.56
CA ASN A 69 -9.99 5.96 3.56
C ASN A 69 -10.50 6.71 2.32
N ASP A 70 -11.02 7.93 2.46
CA ASP A 70 -11.41 8.80 1.35
C ASP A 70 -10.20 9.25 0.52
N LEU A 71 -9.06 9.55 1.16
CA LEU A 71 -7.81 9.88 0.47
C LEU A 71 -7.27 8.69 -0.33
N ILE A 72 -7.33 7.49 0.26
CA ILE A 72 -6.90 6.24 -0.40
C ILE A 72 -7.81 5.92 -1.59
N ALA A 73 -9.14 6.09 -1.45
CA ALA A 73 -10.11 5.81 -2.50
C ALA A 73 -9.93 6.69 -3.76
N GLN A 74 -9.31 7.86 -3.61
CA GLN A 74 -8.98 8.76 -4.72
C GLN A 74 -7.72 8.36 -5.49
N GLN A 75 -6.93 7.41 -4.97
CA GLN A 75 -5.70 6.96 -5.64
C GLN A 75 -5.98 5.92 -6.75
N SER A 76 -4.95 5.65 -7.55
CA SER A 76 -4.96 4.50 -8.45
C SER A 76 -5.11 3.19 -7.66
N VAL A 77 -5.59 2.11 -8.30
CA VAL A 77 -5.71 0.80 -7.63
C VAL A 77 -4.36 0.33 -7.06
N ASP A 78 -3.26 0.63 -7.75
CA ASP A 78 -1.92 0.21 -7.31
C ASP A 78 -1.40 1.04 -6.14
N ASP A 79 -1.68 2.34 -6.11
CA ASP A 79 -1.31 3.25 -5.01
C ASP A 79 -2.20 3.08 -3.77
N ALA A 80 -3.47 2.73 -4.00
CA ALA A 80 -4.41 2.37 -2.95
C ALA A 80 -4.11 0.99 -2.34
N THR A 81 -3.33 0.14 -3.02
CA THR A 81 -2.90 -1.15 -2.49
C THR A 81 -1.75 -0.94 -1.50
N ILE A 82 -2.10 -0.82 -0.23
CA ILE A 82 -1.16 -0.55 0.87
C ILE A 82 -1.12 -1.74 1.84
N THR A 83 0.08 -2.05 2.34
CA THR A 83 0.35 -3.06 3.36
C THR A 83 1.16 -2.47 4.51
N ILE A 84 0.84 -2.90 5.72
CA ILE A 84 1.52 -2.60 6.98
C ILE A 84 2.09 -3.89 7.52
N ASP A 85 3.40 -3.92 7.72
CA ASP A 85 4.15 -5.12 8.09
C ASP A 85 5.22 -4.80 9.16
N PRO A 86 5.03 -5.26 10.40
CA PRO A 86 6.03 -5.15 11.45
C PRO A 86 7.27 -6.01 11.18
N THR A 87 8.44 -5.45 11.44
CA THR A 87 9.75 -6.11 11.31
C THR A 87 10.59 -5.89 12.55
N SER A 88 11.75 -6.54 12.63
CA SER A 88 12.73 -6.31 13.69
C SER A 88 13.25 -4.87 13.78
N LYS A 89 13.11 -4.07 12.71
CA LYS A 89 13.61 -2.69 12.63
C LYS A 89 12.51 -1.63 12.80
N GLY A 90 11.27 -2.05 12.99
CA GLY A 90 10.09 -1.17 13.04
C GLY A 90 8.96 -1.64 12.14
N VAL A 91 7.94 -0.81 11.99
CA VAL A 91 6.74 -1.13 11.18
C VAL A 91 6.87 -0.49 9.81
N ARG A 92 6.77 -1.31 8.76
CA ARG A 92 6.86 -0.85 7.38
C ARG A 92 5.48 -0.59 6.81
N ILE A 93 5.34 0.49 6.06
CA ILE A 93 4.17 0.80 5.24
C ILE A 93 4.66 0.81 3.80
N TYR A 94 4.04 0.02 2.93
CA TYR A 94 4.47 -0.08 1.53
C TYR A 94 3.31 -0.36 0.57
N GLY A 95 3.48 0.08 -0.68
CA GLY A 95 2.56 -0.17 -1.79
C GLY A 95 2.98 -1.36 -2.66
N LYS A 96 2.48 -1.46 -3.89
CA LYS A 96 2.96 -2.47 -4.84
C LYS A 96 4.39 -2.22 -5.35
N TRP A 97 5.01 -3.29 -5.84
CA TRP A 97 6.23 -3.22 -6.66
C TRP A 97 5.92 -2.58 -8.01
N LYS A 98 6.65 -1.53 -8.38
CA LYS A 98 6.54 -0.80 -9.64
C LYS A 98 7.78 -0.98 -10.51
N ASN A 99 7.65 -0.79 -11.82
CA ASN A 99 8.83 -0.68 -12.69
C ASN A 99 9.46 0.72 -12.58
N SER A 100 10.62 0.93 -13.19
CA SER A 100 11.35 2.21 -13.16
C SER A 100 10.56 3.40 -13.73
N PHE A 101 9.66 3.17 -14.69
CA PHE A 101 8.85 4.23 -15.32
C PHE A 101 7.68 4.67 -14.44
N GLU A 102 7.10 3.74 -13.69
CA GLU A 102 5.95 3.97 -12.81
C GLU A 102 6.35 4.36 -11.38
N PHE A 103 7.62 4.15 -11.00
CA PHE A 103 8.08 4.38 -9.65
C PHE A 103 8.12 5.87 -9.32
N ASN A 104 7.16 6.30 -8.50
CA ASN A 104 7.08 7.62 -7.93
C ASN A 104 6.31 7.55 -6.59
N VAL A 105 6.60 8.48 -5.69
CA VAL A 105 5.83 8.70 -4.45
C VAL A 105 5.24 10.10 -4.55
N SER A 106 3.93 10.17 -4.82
CA SER A 106 3.24 11.46 -4.87
C SER A 106 3.15 12.09 -3.48
N LYS A 107 2.92 13.42 -3.42
CA LYS A 107 2.68 14.12 -2.15
C LYS A 107 1.50 13.53 -1.39
N VAL A 108 0.44 13.13 -2.11
CA VAL A 108 -0.76 12.52 -1.51
C VAL A 108 -0.44 11.12 -0.98
N GLN A 109 0.34 10.32 -1.70
CA GLN A 109 0.78 9.01 -1.21
C GLN A 109 1.61 9.15 0.08
N PHE A 110 2.48 10.15 0.14
CA PHE A 110 3.24 10.47 1.34
C PHE A 110 2.33 10.86 2.51
N GLU A 111 1.33 11.73 2.28
CA GLU A 111 0.35 12.12 3.30
C GLU A 111 -0.44 10.92 3.84
N ILE A 112 -0.88 10.02 2.96
CA ILE A 112 -1.54 8.77 3.35
C ILE A 112 -0.63 7.94 4.26
N PHE A 113 0.65 7.77 3.87
CA PHE A 113 1.61 7.00 4.68
C PHE A 113 1.93 7.68 6.02
N ASP A 114 1.98 9.01 6.06
CA ASP A 114 2.19 9.77 7.30
C ASP A 114 1.00 9.64 8.26
N LYS A 115 -0.23 9.69 7.76
CA LYS A 115 -1.44 9.43 8.56
C LYS A 115 -1.46 8.02 9.14
N ILE A 116 -1.15 7.01 8.32
CA ILE A 116 -1.01 5.62 8.79
C ILE A 116 0.09 5.52 9.85
N ALA A 117 1.23 6.19 9.65
CA ALA A 117 2.31 6.22 10.62
C ALA A 117 1.88 6.86 11.95
N GLY A 118 1.03 7.88 11.91
CA GLY A 118 0.39 8.48 13.08
C GLY A 118 -0.41 7.44 13.88
N HIS A 119 -1.27 6.67 13.20
CA HIS A 119 -2.03 5.58 13.84
C HIS A 119 -1.12 4.52 14.44
N ILE A 120 -0.09 4.07 13.71
CA ILE A 120 0.88 3.09 14.22
C ILE A 120 1.59 3.60 15.48
N LYS A 121 1.95 4.89 15.55
CA LYS A 121 2.60 5.47 16.72
C LYS A 121 1.68 5.47 17.94
N SER A 122 0.41 5.79 17.74
CA SER A 122 -0.61 5.88 18.81
C SER A 122 -1.21 4.54 19.24
N PHE A 123 -1.00 3.47 18.46
CA PHE A 123 -1.53 2.12 18.71
C PHE A 123 -0.91 1.43 19.95
#